data_AF-A0A7Z9ZID0-F1
#
_entry.id   AF-A0A7Z9ZID0-F1
#
_cell.length_a   1.000
_cell.length_b   1.000
_cell.length_c   1.000
_cell.angle_alpha   90.00
_cell.angle_beta   90.00
_cell.angle_gamma   90.00
#
_symmetry.space_group_name_H-M   'P 1'
#
loop_
_entity.id
_entity.type
_entity.pdbx_description
1 polymer ?
#
loop_
_entity_poly.entity_id
_entity_poly.type
_entity_poly.pdbx_seq_one_letter_code
_entity_poly.pdbx_strand_id
1 'polypeptide(L)'
;MSNQEITSAVFALTPSESKRLIARAVAALPEVQRAMERGQIIIANGTTNAFVAEELLGVPVPKVRFAAGVISEGVLVVRRSEERLPPYVLRDGEPVDLPMREALLEFEADDVFIKGANAVDPQGNVGILMSHDRGGTIGMALGIVVARGAHLIAPVGLEKLIPSVPEASRHCGQLRQKYHLGNPVGLMPLVNARVITE
;
A
#
# COMPACT_ATOMS: atom_id res chain seq x y z
N MET A 1 -35.71 30.57 8.90
CA MET A 1 -34.65 29.55 8.84
C MET A 1 -33.59 30.12 7.90
N SER A 2 -32.42 30.49 8.41
CA SER A 2 -31.36 31.08 7.58
C SER A 2 -30.85 30.01 6.61
N ASN A 3 -30.92 30.31 5.33
CA ASN A 3 -30.29 29.52 4.28
C ASN A 3 -28.77 29.59 4.54
N GLN A 4 -28.18 28.59 5.19
CA GLN A 4 -26.73 28.55 5.38
C GLN A 4 -26.10 28.45 3.99
N GLU A 5 -25.28 29.44 3.65
CA GLU A 5 -24.53 29.45 2.40
C GLU A 5 -23.61 28.23 2.40
N ILE A 6 -23.84 27.30 1.46
CA ILE A 6 -22.98 26.13 1.29
C ILE A 6 -21.70 26.62 0.64
N THR A 7 -20.65 26.77 1.44
CA THR A 7 -19.31 27.07 0.95
C THR A 7 -18.65 25.78 0.48
N SER A 8 -18.35 25.69 -0.81
CA SER A 8 -17.61 24.57 -1.41
C SER A 8 -16.37 25.06 -2.13
N ALA A 9 -15.29 24.28 -2.11
CA ALA A 9 -14.08 24.52 -2.88
C ALA A 9 -13.68 23.27 -3.65
N VAL A 10 -12.97 23.46 -4.76
CA VAL A 10 -12.42 22.37 -5.59
C VAL A 10 -10.93 22.60 -5.72
N PHE A 11 -10.15 21.56 -5.50
CA PHE A 11 -8.69 21.57 -5.65
C PHE A 11 -8.28 20.52 -6.67
N ALA A 12 -7.35 20.88 -7.56
CA ALA A 12 -6.67 19.93 -8.42
C ALA A 12 -5.37 19.51 -7.75
N LEU A 13 -5.20 18.20 -7.51
CA LEU A 13 -4.02 17.64 -6.88
C LEU A 13 -3.18 16.89 -7.92
N THR A 14 -1.87 17.06 -7.85
CA THR A 14 -0.92 16.14 -8.49
C THR A 14 -0.96 14.79 -7.78
N PRO A 15 -0.52 13.69 -8.43
CA PRO A 15 -0.44 12.39 -7.76
C PRO A 15 0.43 12.39 -6.49
N SER A 16 1.38 13.31 -6.36
CA SER A 16 2.20 13.42 -5.13
C SER A 16 1.45 14.10 -3.98
N GLU A 17 0.68 15.15 -4.27
CA GLU A 17 -0.15 15.83 -3.27
C GLU A 17 -1.30 14.91 -2.82
N SER A 18 -1.87 14.18 -3.77
CA SER A 18 -2.91 13.17 -3.55
C SER A 18 -2.40 12.08 -2.57
N LYS A 19 -1.19 11.54 -2.79
CA LYS A 19 -0.53 10.61 -1.84
C LYS A 19 -0.29 11.19 -0.45
N ARG A 20 0.00 12.49 -0.34
CA ARG A 20 0.13 13.16 0.97
C ARG A 20 -1.21 13.22 1.68
N LEU A 21 -2.29 13.54 0.98
CA LEU A 21 -3.64 13.54 1.54
C LEU A 21 -4.05 12.14 2.02
N ILE A 22 -3.84 11.11 1.19
CA ILE A 22 -4.05 9.71 1.58
C ILE A 22 -3.24 9.36 2.82
N ALA A 23 -1.96 9.74 2.89
CA ALA A 23 -1.11 9.41 4.02
C ALA A 23 -1.63 10.00 5.34
N ARG A 24 -2.13 11.25 5.31
CA ARG A 24 -2.79 11.87 6.47
C ARG A 24 -4.05 11.13 6.86
N ALA A 25 -4.86 10.74 5.87
CA ALA A 25 -6.07 9.96 6.12
C ALA A 25 -5.75 8.60 6.76
N VAL A 26 -4.72 7.90 6.27
CA VAL A 26 -4.23 6.64 6.87
C VAL A 26 -3.77 6.84 8.30
N ALA A 27 -2.95 7.88 8.57
CA ALA A 27 -2.46 8.16 9.93
C ALA A 27 -3.59 8.52 10.92
N ALA A 28 -4.71 9.05 10.43
CA ALA A 28 -5.88 9.39 11.23
C ALA A 28 -6.85 8.20 11.46
N LEU A 29 -6.57 7.01 10.91
CA LEU A 29 -7.42 5.84 11.11
C LEU A 29 -7.34 5.34 12.56
N PRO A 30 -8.48 4.99 13.20
CA PRO A 30 -8.47 4.50 14.58
C PRO A 30 -7.58 3.29 14.80
N GLU A 31 -7.57 2.32 13.87
CA GLU A 31 -6.71 1.14 13.97
C GLU A 31 -5.21 1.47 13.86
N VAL A 32 -4.86 2.51 13.08
CA VAL A 32 -3.48 2.98 12.95
C VAL A 32 -3.06 3.71 14.22
N GLN A 33 -3.90 4.60 14.74
CA GLN A 33 -3.64 5.31 15.99
C GLN A 33 -3.50 4.34 17.17
N ARG A 34 -4.41 3.36 17.26
CA ARG A 34 -4.33 2.29 18.27
C ARG A 34 -3.01 1.53 18.16
N ALA A 35 -2.61 1.12 16.96
CA ALA A 35 -1.34 0.40 16.77
C ALA A 35 -0.08 1.26 16.99
N MET A 36 -0.19 2.59 16.83
CA MET A 36 0.86 3.54 17.23
C MET A 36 0.98 3.68 18.75
N GLU A 37 -0.10 3.52 19.51
CA GLU A 37 -0.05 3.54 20.98
C GLU A 37 0.31 2.18 21.57
N ARG A 38 -0.23 1.11 20.95
CA ARG A 38 -0.08 -0.27 21.38
C ARG A 38 -0.29 -1.20 20.20
N GLY A 39 0.73 -1.96 19.81
CA GLY A 39 0.65 -2.96 18.74
C GLY A 39 1.77 -2.81 17.72
N GLN A 40 1.62 -3.52 16.60
CA GLN A 40 2.60 -3.53 15.52
C GLN A 40 2.02 -2.89 14.24
N ILE A 41 2.87 -2.12 13.57
CA ILE A 41 2.58 -1.59 12.23
C ILE A 41 3.70 -2.00 11.30
N ILE A 42 3.35 -2.66 10.20
CA ILE A 42 4.28 -2.90 9.09
C ILE A 42 3.90 -1.98 7.93
N ILE A 43 4.83 -1.12 7.54
CA ILE A 43 4.71 -0.25 6.37
C ILE A 43 5.56 -0.85 5.26
N ALA A 44 4.90 -1.56 4.33
CA ALA A 44 5.58 -2.18 3.22
C ALA A 44 6.10 -1.15 2.20
N ASN A 45 7.04 -1.56 1.34
CA ASN A 45 7.60 -0.68 0.31
C ASN A 45 6.54 -0.16 -0.69
N GLY A 46 6.70 1.10 -1.08
CA GLY A 46 5.87 1.78 -2.07
C GLY A 46 5.99 3.30 -1.98
N THR A 47 5.83 4.00 -3.10
CA THR A 47 5.94 5.47 -3.08
C THR A 47 4.88 6.13 -2.22
N THR A 48 3.63 5.63 -2.24
CA THR A 48 2.55 6.14 -1.38
C THR A 48 2.80 5.79 0.08
N ASN A 49 3.24 4.56 0.34
CA ASN A 49 3.60 4.09 1.67
C ASN A 49 4.76 4.89 2.29
N ALA A 50 5.65 5.46 1.48
CA ALA A 50 6.69 6.36 1.97
C ALA A 50 6.09 7.66 2.57
N PHE A 51 4.97 8.16 2.04
CA PHE A 51 4.27 9.29 2.65
C PHE A 51 3.61 8.86 3.97
N VAL A 52 3.01 7.67 4.02
CA VAL A 52 2.46 7.12 5.27
C VAL A 52 3.55 6.99 6.33
N ALA A 53 4.71 6.44 5.97
CA ALA A 53 5.85 6.34 6.87
C ALA A 53 6.31 7.72 7.37
N GLU A 54 6.33 8.76 6.54
CA GLU A 54 6.63 10.12 7.02
C GLU A 54 5.60 10.67 7.99
N GLU A 55 4.30 10.45 7.73
CA GLU A 55 3.25 10.94 8.63
C GLU A 55 3.34 10.25 10.00
N LEU A 56 3.64 8.95 10.03
CA LEU A 56 3.73 8.18 11.28
C LEU A 56 5.05 8.41 12.03
N LEU A 57 6.16 8.58 11.32
CA LEU A 57 7.49 8.75 11.93
C LEU A 57 7.86 10.22 12.21
N GLY A 58 7.17 11.17 11.60
CA GLY A 58 7.50 12.60 11.71
C GLY A 58 8.83 13.00 11.06
N VAL A 59 9.49 12.11 10.31
CA VAL A 59 10.77 12.36 9.64
C VAL A 59 10.69 12.11 8.14
N PRO A 60 11.49 12.81 7.30
CA PRO A 60 11.49 12.58 5.86
C PRO A 60 11.93 11.16 5.46
N VAL A 61 11.22 10.56 4.51
CA VAL A 61 11.54 9.21 3.96
C VAL A 61 11.92 9.33 2.49
N PRO A 62 13.09 8.82 2.06
CA PRO A 62 13.49 8.80 0.65
C PRO A 62 12.56 7.95 -0.23
N LYS A 63 11.49 8.54 -0.79
CA LYS A 63 10.41 7.83 -1.51
C LYS A 63 10.89 6.89 -2.60
N VAL A 64 11.89 7.34 -3.37
CA VAL A 64 12.46 6.55 -4.48
C VAL A 64 13.12 5.27 -3.95
N ARG A 65 13.86 5.37 -2.84
CA ARG A 65 14.52 4.21 -2.21
C ARG A 65 13.53 3.35 -1.44
N PHE A 66 12.42 3.91 -0.96
CA PHE A 66 11.38 3.13 -0.28
C PHE A 66 10.42 2.40 -1.25
N ALA A 67 10.56 2.60 -2.55
CA ALA A 67 9.77 1.93 -3.56
C ALA A 67 10.43 0.63 -4.04
N ALA A 68 9.63 -0.43 -4.22
CA ALA A 68 10.10 -1.72 -4.74
C ALA A 68 9.71 -1.93 -6.22
N GLY A 69 8.44 -2.24 -6.48
CA GLY A 69 7.89 -2.28 -7.83
C GLY A 69 7.40 -0.89 -8.24
N VAL A 70 7.84 -0.40 -9.39
CA VAL A 70 7.44 0.89 -9.95
C VAL A 70 7.09 0.74 -11.42
N ILE A 71 6.13 1.56 -11.86
CA ILE A 71 5.87 1.78 -13.29
C ILE A 71 6.64 3.05 -13.65
N SER A 72 7.71 2.91 -14.42
CA SER A 72 8.59 4.02 -14.81
C SER A 72 8.74 4.02 -16.31
N GLU A 73 8.54 5.17 -16.95
CA GLU A 73 8.70 5.33 -18.41
C GLU A 73 7.86 4.32 -19.22
N GLY A 74 6.68 3.95 -18.70
CA GLY A 74 5.79 2.96 -19.34
C GLY A 74 6.21 1.50 -19.16
N VAL A 75 7.21 1.22 -18.32
CA VAL A 75 7.78 -0.11 -18.11
C VAL A 75 7.58 -0.58 -16.68
N LEU A 76 7.21 -1.85 -16.50
CA LEU A 76 7.12 -2.48 -15.19
C LEU A 76 8.52 -2.87 -14.71
N VAL A 77 9.02 -2.24 -13.65
CA VAL A 77 10.37 -2.53 -13.14
C VAL A 77 10.37 -2.76 -11.64
N VAL A 78 11.30 -3.59 -11.19
CA VAL A 78 11.59 -3.80 -9.78
C VAL A 78 12.96 -3.21 -9.52
N ARG A 79 13.06 -2.30 -8.54
CA ARG A 79 14.36 -1.80 -8.11
C ARG A 79 15.17 -2.90 -7.46
N ARG A 80 16.48 -2.83 -7.65
CA ARG A 80 17.45 -3.75 -7.03
C ARG A 80 17.34 -3.69 -5.50
N SER A 81 17.51 -4.82 -4.82
CA SER A 81 17.44 -4.92 -3.35
C SER A 81 18.33 -3.93 -2.64
N GLU A 82 19.55 -3.76 -3.13
CA GLU A 82 20.63 -3.01 -2.50
C GLU A 82 20.36 -1.50 -2.53
N GLU A 83 19.52 -1.05 -3.47
CA GLU A 83 19.13 0.35 -3.63
C GLU A 83 17.91 0.72 -2.75
N ARG A 84 17.23 -0.28 -2.19
CA ARG A 84 15.98 -0.12 -1.47
C ARG A 84 16.18 0.01 0.03
N LEU A 85 15.40 0.88 0.65
CA LEU A 85 15.19 0.85 2.09
C LEU A 85 14.28 -0.34 2.43
N PRO A 86 14.53 -1.05 3.55
CA PRO A 86 13.63 -2.10 4.00
C PRO A 86 12.26 -1.50 4.39
N PRO A 87 11.19 -2.31 4.42
CA PRO A 87 9.93 -1.93 5.07
C PRO A 87 10.17 -1.42 6.50
N TYR A 88 9.34 -0.48 6.96
CA TYR A 88 9.34 -0.09 8.37
C TYR A 88 8.51 -1.08 9.18
N VAL A 89 9.03 -1.45 10.35
CA VAL A 89 8.31 -2.16 11.39
C VAL A 89 8.29 -1.25 12.61
N LEU A 90 7.08 -0.95 13.09
CA LEU A 90 6.87 -0.16 14.29
C LEU A 90 6.29 -1.07 15.38
N ARG A 91 6.70 -0.85 16.62
CA ARG A 91 6.07 -1.42 17.82
C ARG A 91 5.76 -0.27 18.77
N ASP A 92 4.50 -0.13 19.15
CA ASP A 92 4.02 0.94 20.04
C ASP A 92 4.52 2.32 19.57
N GLY A 93 4.45 2.54 18.25
CA GLY A 93 4.83 3.79 17.59
C GLY A 93 6.31 3.96 17.27
N GLU A 94 7.19 3.12 17.84
CA GLU A 94 8.63 3.24 17.68
C GLU A 94 9.19 2.30 16.61
N PRO A 95 10.10 2.76 15.72
CA PRO A 95 10.78 1.89 14.77
C PRO A 95 11.62 0.82 15.48
N VAL A 96 11.50 -0.43 15.02
CA VAL A 96 12.33 -1.54 15.50
C VAL A 96 13.15 -2.12 14.37
N ASP A 97 14.39 -2.52 14.68
CA ASP A 97 15.26 -3.26 13.75
C ASP A 97 14.90 -4.75 13.79
N LEU A 98 13.73 -5.07 13.21
CA LEU A 98 13.21 -6.42 13.10
C LEU A 98 12.87 -6.71 11.64
N PRO A 99 13.35 -7.83 11.07
CA PRO A 99 12.96 -8.20 9.72
C PRO A 99 11.44 -8.33 9.59
N MET A 100 10.87 -7.69 8.56
CA MET A 100 9.42 -7.70 8.32
C MET A 100 8.80 -9.10 8.36
N ARG A 101 9.51 -10.13 7.87
CA ARG A 101 9.04 -11.52 7.91
C ARG A 101 8.85 -12.03 9.34
N GLU A 102 9.76 -11.69 10.24
CA GLU A 102 9.71 -12.10 11.64
C GLU A 102 8.62 -11.32 12.37
N ALA A 103 8.58 -10.00 12.19
CA ALA A 103 7.52 -9.13 12.72
C ALA A 103 6.12 -9.61 12.32
N LEU A 104 5.95 -10.00 11.05
CA LEU A 104 4.69 -10.49 10.54
C LEU A 104 4.25 -11.82 11.18
N LEU A 105 5.19 -12.66 11.61
CA LEU A 105 4.87 -13.89 12.35
C LEU A 105 4.40 -13.62 13.78
N GLU A 106 4.59 -12.42 14.31
CA GLU A 106 4.14 -12.01 15.64
C GLU A 106 2.81 -11.26 15.64
N PHE A 107 2.32 -10.85 14.45
CA PHE A 107 1.06 -10.11 14.30
C PHE A 107 -0.10 -10.68 15.12
N GLU A 108 -0.83 -9.81 15.79
CA GLU A 108 -2.11 -10.08 16.43
C GLU A 108 -3.28 -9.44 15.65
N ALA A 109 -4.51 -9.63 16.12
CA ALA A 109 -5.72 -9.23 15.40
C ALA A 109 -5.89 -7.71 15.22
N ASP A 110 -5.26 -6.90 16.07
CA ASP A 110 -5.35 -5.44 16.00
C ASP A 110 -4.09 -4.81 15.38
N ASP A 111 -3.15 -5.62 14.90
CA ASP A 111 -1.94 -5.11 14.23
C ASP A 111 -2.24 -4.71 12.79
N VAL A 112 -1.42 -3.83 12.23
CA VAL A 112 -1.70 -3.14 10.96
C VAL A 112 -0.64 -3.44 9.91
N PHE A 113 -1.07 -3.98 8.77
CA PHE A 113 -0.25 -4.13 7.58
C PHE A 113 -0.66 -3.09 6.53
N ILE A 114 0.26 -2.18 6.19
CA ILE A 114 0.04 -1.12 5.21
C ILE A 114 0.75 -1.44 3.91
N LYS A 115 -0.01 -1.65 2.84
CA LYS A 115 0.52 -1.96 1.50
C LYS A 115 -0.27 -1.25 0.41
N GLY A 116 0.37 -0.29 -0.25
CA GLY A 116 -0.23 0.36 -1.42
C GLY A 116 -0.37 -0.56 -2.62
N ALA A 117 -1.19 -0.14 -3.59
CA ALA A 117 -1.59 -0.95 -4.73
C ALA A 117 -1.20 -0.34 -6.09
N ASN A 118 -1.37 -1.14 -7.15
CA ASN A 118 -1.15 -0.75 -8.55
C ASN A 118 -2.46 -0.47 -9.31
N ALA A 119 -3.59 -0.93 -8.78
CA ALA A 119 -4.92 -0.70 -9.31
C ALA A 119 -5.92 -0.58 -8.16
N VAL A 120 -7.00 0.18 -8.39
CA VAL A 120 -8.20 0.23 -7.55
C VAL A 120 -9.42 0.20 -8.46
N ASP A 121 -10.54 -0.37 -8.03
CA ASP A 121 -11.80 -0.31 -8.77
C ASP A 121 -12.93 0.37 -7.97
N PRO A 122 -14.06 0.73 -8.61
CA PRO A 122 -15.17 1.38 -7.92
C PRO A 122 -15.87 0.53 -6.85
N GLN A 123 -15.56 -0.76 -6.76
CA GLN A 123 -16.08 -1.65 -5.71
C GLN A 123 -15.18 -1.67 -4.47
N GLY A 124 -14.07 -0.94 -4.48
CA GLY A 124 -13.11 -0.92 -3.37
C GLY A 124 -12.18 -2.14 -3.36
N ASN A 125 -12.01 -2.84 -4.48
CA ASN A 125 -10.95 -3.83 -4.59
C ASN A 125 -9.66 -3.15 -5.03
N VAL A 126 -8.52 -3.69 -4.60
CA VAL A 126 -7.21 -3.23 -5.06
C VAL A 126 -6.39 -4.34 -5.68
N GLY A 127 -5.65 -4.02 -6.73
CA GLY A 127 -4.78 -4.93 -7.44
C GLY A 127 -3.31 -4.65 -7.15
N ILE A 128 -2.55 -5.65 -6.70
CA ILE A 128 -1.10 -5.53 -6.50
C ILE A 128 -0.38 -6.34 -7.57
N LEU A 129 0.49 -5.67 -8.35
CA LEU A 129 1.33 -6.36 -9.32
C LEU A 129 2.42 -7.17 -8.61
N MET A 130 2.58 -8.41 -9.04
CA MET A 130 3.53 -9.36 -8.48
C MET A 130 4.49 -9.82 -9.55
N SER A 131 5.73 -9.35 -9.49
CA SER A 131 6.83 -9.76 -10.37
C SER A 131 7.70 -10.86 -9.78
N HIS A 132 7.59 -11.13 -8.47
CA HIS A 132 8.25 -12.27 -7.84
C HIS A 132 7.38 -13.50 -8.06
N ASP A 133 7.98 -14.61 -8.48
CA ASP A 133 7.31 -15.89 -8.76
C ASP A 133 6.48 -16.47 -7.60
N ARG A 134 6.75 -16.04 -6.35
CA ARG A 134 6.03 -16.42 -5.12
C ARG A 134 5.13 -15.30 -4.57
N GLY A 135 4.81 -14.29 -5.37
CA GLY A 135 3.90 -13.20 -5.01
C GLY A 135 4.50 -12.05 -4.19
N GLY A 136 5.78 -12.14 -3.83
CA GLY A 136 6.51 -11.06 -3.15
C GLY A 136 5.93 -10.72 -1.77
N THR A 137 5.98 -9.43 -1.40
CA THR A 137 5.53 -8.95 -0.08
C THR A 137 4.10 -9.34 0.23
N ILE A 138 3.15 -9.14 -0.69
CA ILE A 138 1.74 -9.45 -0.44
C ILE A 138 1.49 -10.95 -0.38
N GLY A 139 2.14 -11.75 -1.24
CA GLY A 139 2.01 -13.21 -1.22
C GLY A 139 2.46 -13.82 0.11
N MET A 140 3.49 -13.24 0.74
CA MET A 140 3.94 -13.63 2.08
C MET A 140 3.01 -13.16 3.20
N ALA A 141 2.43 -11.96 3.09
CA ALA A 141 1.69 -11.33 4.18
C ALA A 141 0.22 -11.73 4.24
N LEU A 142 -0.45 -11.86 3.08
CA LEU A 142 -1.91 -11.91 3.02
C LEU A 142 -2.51 -13.04 3.85
N GLY A 143 -1.93 -14.24 3.76
CA GLY A 143 -2.41 -15.40 4.52
C GLY A 143 -2.34 -15.18 6.03
N ILE A 144 -1.28 -14.55 6.53
CA ILE A 144 -1.10 -14.28 7.96
C ILE A 144 -2.07 -13.19 8.41
N VAL A 145 -2.09 -12.06 7.69
CA VAL A 145 -2.94 -10.91 8.02
C VAL A 145 -4.42 -11.33 8.06
N VAL A 146 -4.88 -12.05 7.04
CA VAL A 146 -6.27 -12.53 6.96
C VAL A 146 -6.57 -13.57 8.05
N ALA A 147 -5.71 -14.58 8.23
CA ALA A 147 -5.97 -15.66 9.18
C ALA A 147 -6.05 -15.18 10.63
N ARG A 148 -5.31 -14.11 10.96
CA ARG A 148 -5.28 -13.53 12.30
C ARG A 148 -6.31 -12.43 12.52
N GLY A 149 -6.99 -12.00 11.47
CA GLY A 149 -7.92 -10.87 11.53
C GLY A 149 -7.24 -9.51 11.64
N ALA A 150 -5.94 -9.42 11.37
CA ALA A 150 -5.17 -8.18 11.39
C ALA A 150 -5.66 -7.19 10.33
N HIS A 151 -5.45 -5.90 10.56
CA HIS A 151 -5.89 -4.84 9.66
C HIS A 151 -5.01 -4.77 8.41
N LEU A 152 -5.63 -4.90 7.24
CA LEU A 152 -4.98 -4.70 5.95
C LEU A 152 -5.41 -3.35 5.36
N ILE A 153 -4.50 -2.39 5.27
CA ILE A 153 -4.78 -1.05 4.77
C ILE A 153 -4.05 -0.83 3.44
N ALA A 154 -4.81 -0.40 2.43
CA ALA A 154 -4.32 -0.20 1.07
C ALA A 154 -4.44 1.28 0.64
N PRO A 155 -3.41 2.11 0.89
CA PRO A 155 -3.36 3.45 0.36
C PRO A 155 -3.09 3.43 -1.15
N VAL A 156 -3.99 4.01 -1.93
CA VAL A 156 -3.94 4.01 -3.40
C VAL A 156 -4.68 5.22 -3.93
N GLY A 157 -4.06 5.96 -4.85
CA GLY A 157 -4.73 7.12 -5.46
C GLY A 157 -5.56 6.75 -6.67
N LEU A 158 -6.55 7.60 -6.98
CA LEU A 158 -7.47 7.39 -8.10
C LEU A 158 -6.79 7.45 -9.48
N GLU A 159 -5.53 7.88 -9.58
CA GLU A 159 -4.76 7.77 -10.83
C GLU A 159 -4.56 6.31 -11.27
N LYS A 160 -4.85 5.35 -10.38
CA LYS A 160 -4.79 3.90 -10.61
C LYS A 160 -6.18 3.26 -10.75
N LEU A 161 -7.23 4.06 -10.92
CA LEU A 161 -8.57 3.55 -11.09
C LEU A 161 -8.69 2.75 -12.39
N ILE A 162 -9.20 1.51 -12.28
CA ILE A 162 -9.52 0.65 -13.42
C ILE A 162 -10.97 0.17 -13.32
N PRO A 163 -11.57 -0.33 -14.42
CA PRO A 163 -12.97 -0.77 -14.39
C PRO A 163 -13.26 -1.93 -13.44
N SER A 164 -12.33 -2.90 -13.32
CA SER A 164 -12.49 -4.06 -12.42
C SER A 164 -11.14 -4.72 -12.14
N VAL A 165 -10.77 -4.76 -10.86
CA VAL A 165 -9.57 -5.48 -10.39
C VAL A 165 -9.75 -7.01 -10.52
N PRO A 166 -10.88 -7.60 -10.10
CA PRO A 166 -11.11 -9.03 -10.31
C PRO A 166 -10.99 -9.45 -11.77
N GLU A 167 -11.54 -8.67 -12.71
CA GLU A 167 -11.44 -8.99 -14.12
C GLU A 167 -9.99 -8.89 -14.62
N ALA A 168 -9.29 -7.79 -14.33
CA ALA A 168 -7.88 -7.62 -14.70
C ALA A 168 -6.99 -8.76 -14.15
N SER A 169 -7.31 -9.28 -12.96
CA SER A 169 -6.55 -10.34 -12.32
C SER A 169 -6.58 -11.66 -13.09
N ARG A 170 -7.70 -11.96 -13.77
CA ARG A 170 -7.86 -13.18 -14.58
C ARG A 170 -6.99 -13.19 -15.83
N HIS A 171 -6.64 -12.00 -16.33
CA HIS A 171 -5.82 -11.81 -17.53
C HIS A 171 -4.32 -11.64 -17.22
N CYS A 172 -3.94 -11.59 -15.94
CA CYS A 172 -2.54 -11.48 -15.51
C CYS A 172 -1.94 -12.85 -15.18
N GLY A 173 -0.59 -12.92 -15.15
CA GLY A 173 0.14 -14.12 -14.77
C GLY A 173 1.48 -14.21 -15.48
N GLN A 174 2.57 -14.21 -14.71
CA GLN A 174 3.93 -14.10 -15.25
C GLN A 174 4.23 -15.14 -16.34
N LEU A 175 3.80 -16.39 -16.11
CA LEU A 175 4.07 -17.51 -17.01
C LEU A 175 3.13 -17.57 -18.23
N ARG A 176 2.12 -16.69 -18.32
CA ARG A 176 1.20 -16.58 -19.47
C ARG A 176 1.55 -15.42 -20.40
N GLN A 177 2.39 -14.49 -19.95
CA GLN A 177 2.75 -13.29 -20.69
C GLN A 177 3.93 -13.57 -21.63
N LYS A 178 3.65 -13.86 -22.91
CA LYS A 178 4.70 -14.04 -23.93
C LYS A 178 5.38 -12.72 -24.32
N TYR A 179 4.62 -11.64 -24.37
CA TYR A 179 5.09 -10.30 -24.71
C TYR A 179 4.81 -9.37 -23.53
N HIS A 180 5.84 -8.69 -23.04
CA HIS A 180 5.74 -7.76 -21.91
C HIS A 180 6.79 -6.65 -22.05
N LEU A 181 6.45 -5.45 -21.58
CA LEU A 181 7.39 -4.35 -21.43
C LEU A 181 7.86 -4.29 -19.99
N GLY A 182 9.11 -4.67 -19.76
CA GLY A 182 9.70 -4.81 -18.43
C GLY A 182 9.48 -6.19 -17.84
N ASN A 183 9.24 -6.27 -16.54
CA ASN A 183 9.05 -7.53 -15.83
C ASN A 183 7.64 -8.09 -16.09
N PRO A 184 7.50 -9.40 -16.36
CA PRO A 184 6.20 -10.05 -16.35
C PRO A 184 5.62 -10.02 -14.93
N VAL A 185 4.28 -10.00 -14.82
CA VAL A 185 3.57 -9.81 -13.56
C VAL A 185 2.28 -10.65 -13.47
N GLY A 186 2.00 -11.14 -12.27
CA GLY A 186 0.63 -11.46 -11.85
C GLY A 186 -0.04 -10.23 -11.24
N LEU A 187 -1.35 -10.28 -11.02
CA LEU A 187 -2.09 -9.27 -10.27
C LEU A 187 -2.85 -9.97 -9.13
N MET A 188 -2.50 -9.65 -7.89
CA MET A 188 -3.22 -10.14 -6.71
C MET A 188 -4.41 -9.22 -6.43
N PRO A 189 -5.66 -9.69 -6.58
CA PRO A 189 -6.82 -8.93 -6.14
C PRO A 189 -6.93 -9.03 -4.62
N LEU A 190 -7.01 -7.88 -3.95
CA LEU A 190 -7.38 -7.79 -2.54
C LEU A 190 -8.79 -7.25 -2.46
N VAL A 191 -9.69 -8.06 -1.90
CA VAL A 191 -11.12 -7.76 -1.77
C VAL A 191 -11.52 -7.41 -0.33
N ASN A 192 -10.59 -7.58 0.62
CA ASN A 192 -10.80 -7.39 2.06
C ASN A 192 -9.88 -6.33 2.67
N ALA A 193 -9.15 -5.58 1.85
CA ALA A 193 -8.32 -4.48 2.31
C ALA A 193 -9.19 -3.24 2.56
N ARG A 194 -8.90 -2.49 3.62
CA ARG A 194 -9.43 -1.13 3.79
C ARG A 194 -8.72 -0.20 2.82
N VAL A 195 -9.40 0.19 1.76
CA VAL A 195 -8.87 1.08 0.72
C VAL A 195 -8.98 2.53 1.18
N ILE A 196 -7.87 3.27 1.08
CA ILE A 196 -7.84 4.71 1.37
C ILE A 196 -7.37 5.42 0.10
N THR A 197 -8.21 6.32 -0.39
CA THR A 197 -8.03 7.14 -1.60
C THR A 197 -8.43 8.59 -1.32
N GLU A 198 -8.11 9.52 -2.22
CA GLU A 198 -8.54 10.93 -2.15
C GLU A 198 -10.04 11.13 -2.38
#